data_AF-A0A9E4RZQ9-F1
#
_entry.id   AF-A0A9E4RZQ9-F1
#
_cell.length_a   1.000
_cell.length_b   1.000
_cell.length_c   1.000
_cell.angle_alpha   90.00
_cell.angle_beta   90.00
_cell.angle_gamma   90.00
#
_symmetry.space_group_name_H-M   'P 1'
#
loop_
_entity.id
_entity.type
_entity.pdbx_description
1 polymer ?
#
loop_
_entity_poly.entity_id
_entity_poly.type
_entity_poly.pdbx_seq_one_letter_code
_entity_poly.pdbx_strand_id
1 'polypeptide(L)'
;MSDRERALCTIAEKLSATPTRVVETDWQPLRELGFDDSACLEVGHIVGIFNYLTRLADGFGLKLDAKTEEAARSGSALMRPD
;
A
#
# COMPACT_ATOMS: atom_id res chain seq x y z
N MET A 1 -13.74 -2.08 8.82
CA MET A 1 -12.34 -1.81 9.16
C MET A 1 -12.15 -1.90 10.65
N SER A 2 -11.23 -2.73 11.08
CA SER A 2 -10.67 -2.79 12.43
C SER A 2 -9.77 -1.58 12.73
N ASP A 3 -9.44 -1.37 14.00
CA ASP A 3 -8.50 -0.32 14.42
C ASP A 3 -7.10 -0.51 13.81
N ARG A 4 -6.68 -1.77 13.66
CA ARG A 4 -5.43 -2.13 12.99
C ARG A 4 -5.41 -1.73 11.52
N GLU A 5 -6.47 -2.06 10.77
CA GLU A 5 -6.59 -1.65 9.38
C GLU A 5 -6.62 -0.12 9.28
N ARG A 6 -7.28 0.56 10.21
CA ARG A 6 -7.35 2.03 10.24
C ARG A 6 -5.98 2.66 10.46
N ALA A 7 -5.22 2.21 11.45
CA ALA A 7 -3.89 2.73 11.71
C ALA A 7 -2.94 2.53 10.50
N LEU A 8 -3.00 1.35 9.88
CA LEU A 8 -2.23 1.05 8.66
C LEU A 8 -2.61 1.97 7.49
N CYS A 9 -3.90 2.16 7.23
CA CYS A 9 -4.37 3.06 6.17
C CYS A 9 -3.98 4.52 6.43
N THR A 10 -4.08 4.99 7.68
CA THR A 10 -3.73 6.37 8.05
C THR A 10 -2.26 6.69 7.77
N ILE A 11 -1.33 5.82 8.21
CA ILE A 11 0.10 6.06 7.94
C ILE A 11 0.41 5.92 6.44
N ALA A 12 -0.23 4.98 5.75
CA ALA A 12 -0.06 4.78 4.31
C ALA A 12 -0.53 6.00 3.50
N GLU A 13 -1.66 6.58 3.87
CA GLU A 13 -2.18 7.82 3.27
C GLU A 13 -1.20 8.97 3.48
N LYS A 14 -0.74 9.20 4.73
CA LYS A 14 0.17 10.30 5.05
C LYS A 14 1.52 10.17 4.34
N LEU A 15 2.09 8.96 4.30
CA LEU A 15 3.32 8.66 3.55
C LEU A 15 3.16 8.88 2.05
N SER A 16 1.97 8.61 1.49
CA SER A 16 1.72 8.75 0.06
C SER A 16 1.44 10.20 -0.36
N ALA A 17 0.64 10.93 0.42
CA ALA A 17 0.20 12.28 0.10
C ALA A 17 1.16 13.38 0.59
N THR A 18 1.74 13.20 1.78
CA THR A 18 2.56 14.23 2.44
C THR A 18 3.79 13.63 3.15
N PRO A 19 4.68 12.92 2.42
CA PRO A 19 5.82 12.23 3.03
C PRO A 19 6.72 13.15 3.85
N THR A 20 6.87 14.42 3.44
CA THR A 20 7.67 15.44 4.14
C THR A 20 7.09 15.88 5.49
N ARG A 21 5.88 15.44 5.83
CA ARG A 21 5.18 15.78 7.08
C ARG A 21 5.08 14.59 8.04
N VAL A 22 5.63 13.43 7.68
CA VAL A 22 5.64 12.26 8.56
C VAL A 22 6.70 12.45 9.64
N VAL A 23 6.30 12.24 10.89
CA VAL A 23 7.13 12.34 12.09
C VAL A 23 6.96 11.08 12.95
N GLU A 24 7.79 10.94 13.98
CA GLU A 24 7.77 9.74 14.84
C GLU A 24 6.38 9.45 15.46
N THR A 25 5.64 10.47 15.88
CA THR A 25 4.33 10.29 16.52
C THR A 25 3.26 9.73 15.58
N ASP A 26 3.45 9.79 14.27
CA ASP A 26 2.51 9.17 13.32
C ASP A 26 2.56 7.65 13.36
N TRP A 27 3.65 7.07 13.87
CA TRP A 27 3.82 5.62 14.04
C TRP A 27 3.28 5.12 15.37
N GLN A 28 3.01 6.03 16.32
CA GLN A 28 2.55 5.69 17.66
C GLN A 28 1.26 4.84 17.66
N PRO A 29 0.24 5.10 16.82
CA PRO A 29 -0.96 4.26 16.76
C PRO A 29 -0.66 2.80 16.38
N LEU A 30 0.33 2.55 15.53
CA LEU A 30 0.75 1.19 15.19
C LEU A 30 1.51 0.53 16.34
N ARG A 31 2.39 1.29 17.02
CA ARG A 31 3.12 0.80 18.20
C ARG A 31 2.18 0.40 19.34
N GLU A 32 1.14 1.18 19.59
CA GLU A 32 0.08 0.87 20.57
C GLU A 32 -0.69 -0.42 20.24
N LEU A 33 -0.73 -0.80 18.95
CA LEU A 33 -1.31 -2.04 18.46
C LEU A 33 -0.31 -3.20 18.40
N GLY A 34 0.90 -3.01 18.95
CA GLY A 34 1.93 -4.05 19.07
C GLY A 34 2.84 -4.19 17.85
N PHE A 35 2.88 -3.21 16.95
CA PHE A 35 3.90 -3.19 15.89
C PHE A 35 5.23 -2.73 16.48
N ASP A 36 6.25 -3.57 16.33
CA ASP A 36 7.63 -3.18 16.62
C ASP A 36 8.22 -2.35 15.46
N ASP A 37 9.46 -1.89 15.63
CA ASP A 37 10.12 -1.07 14.61
C ASP A 37 10.33 -1.82 13.29
N SER A 38 10.53 -3.14 13.33
CA SER A 38 10.66 -3.98 12.13
C SER A 38 9.35 -4.00 11.35
N ALA A 39 8.22 -4.19 12.03
CA ALA A 39 6.89 -4.16 11.41
C ALA A 39 6.56 -2.77 10.87
N CYS A 40 6.95 -1.70 11.56
CA CYS A 40 6.80 -0.32 11.04
C CYS A 40 7.64 -0.10 9.77
N LEU A 41 8.87 -0.63 9.74
CA LEU A 41 9.73 -0.58 8.57
C LEU A 41 9.12 -1.34 7.38
N GLU A 42 8.54 -2.52 7.61
CA GLU A 42 7.83 -3.27 6.57
C GLU A 42 6.65 -2.49 5.98
N VAL A 43 5.84 -1.83 6.84
CA VAL A 43 4.77 -0.94 6.39
C VAL A 43 5.34 0.19 5.51
N GLY A 44 6.42 0.83 5.96
CA GLY A 44 7.10 1.87 5.18
C GLY A 44 7.59 1.37 3.82
N HIS A 45 8.19 0.18 3.76
CA HIS A 45 8.63 -0.44 2.51
C HIS A 45 7.48 -0.72 1.55
N ILE A 46 6.39 -1.33 2.02
CA ILE A 46 5.22 -1.64 1.18
C ILE A 46 4.59 -0.35 0.64
N VAL A 47 4.39 0.66 1.50
CA VAL A 47 3.84 1.94 1.04
C VAL A 47 4.79 2.63 0.06
N GLY A 48 6.09 2.59 0.31
CA GLY A 48 7.12 3.17 -0.55
C GLY A 48 7.20 2.52 -1.93
N ILE A 49 7.22 1.19 -2.00
CA ILE A 49 7.29 0.48 -3.29
C ILE A 49 6.05 0.73 -4.14
N PHE A 50 4.86 0.72 -3.55
CA PHE A 50 3.63 1.03 -4.30
C PHE A 50 3.63 2.48 -4.77
N ASN A 51 4.09 3.43 -3.96
CA ASN A 51 4.27 4.81 -4.37
C ASN A 51 5.20 4.96 -5.59
N TYR A 52 6.29 4.21 -5.64
CA TYR A 52 7.18 4.19 -6.80
C TYR A 52 6.50 3.57 -8.04
N LEU A 53 5.90 2.39 -7.87
CA LEU A 53 5.28 1.64 -8.97
C LEU A 53 4.10 2.37 -9.60
N THR A 54 3.22 2.98 -8.80
CA THR A 54 2.07 3.74 -9.33
C THR A 54 2.53 4.95 -10.14
N ARG A 55 3.58 5.66 -9.70
CA ARG A 55 4.18 6.76 -10.47
C ARG A 55 4.72 6.31 -11.82
N LEU A 56 5.34 5.13 -11.90
CA LEU A 56 5.79 4.57 -13.17
C LEU A 56 4.60 4.17 -14.05
N ALA A 57 3.61 3.48 -13.47
CA ALA A 57 2.43 3.06 -14.20
C ALA A 57 1.68 4.24 -14.82
N ASP A 58 1.39 5.27 -14.02
CA ASP A 58 0.69 6.46 -14.47
C ASP A 58 1.55 7.30 -15.41
N GLY A 59 2.84 7.49 -15.08
CA GLY A 59 3.76 8.32 -15.85
C GLY A 59 4.04 7.79 -17.26
N PHE A 60 4.00 6.47 -17.45
CA PHE A 60 4.18 5.82 -18.75
C PHE A 60 2.88 5.32 -19.38
N GLY A 61 1.73 5.51 -18.73
CA GLY A 61 0.44 5.04 -19.22
C GLY A 61 0.36 3.51 -19.34
N LEU A 62 0.96 2.78 -18.40
CA LEU A 62 0.88 1.32 -18.35
C LEU A 62 -0.58 0.89 -18.21
N LYS A 63 -0.96 -0.10 -19.02
CA LYS A 63 -2.28 -0.72 -18.95
C LYS A 63 -2.15 -2.14 -18.44
N LEU A 64 -3.19 -2.58 -17.74
CA LEU A 64 -3.34 -3.99 -17.39
C LEU A 64 -3.50 -4.81 -18.68
N ASP A 65 -3.02 -6.05 -18.68
CA ASP A 65 -3.33 -6.96 -19.78
C ASP A 65 -4.80 -7.39 -19.71
N ALA A 66 -5.32 -7.92 -20.83
CA ALA A 66 -6.73 -8.26 -20.97
C ALA A 66 -7.23 -9.23 -19.90
N LYS A 67 -6.39 -10.19 -19.46
CA LYS A 67 -6.79 -11.17 -18.44
C LYS A 67 -6.90 -10.49 -17.08
N THR A 68 -5.94 -9.66 -16.71
CA THR A 68 -6.00 -8.91 -15.44
C THR A 68 -7.18 -7.95 -15.40
N GLU A 69 -7.49 -7.27 -16.51
CA GLU A 69 -8.67 -6.41 -16.57
C GLU A 69 -9.99 -7.19 -16.42
N GLU A 70 -10.11 -8.34 -17.09
CA GLU A 70 -11.30 -9.18 -17.01
C GLU A 70 -11.50 -9.74 -15.60
N ALA A 71 -10.43 -10.23 -14.97
CA ALA A 71 -10.45 -10.69 -13.59
C ALA A 71 -10.92 -9.59 -12.63
N ALA A 72 -10.37 -8.37 -12.76
CA ALA A 72 -10.76 -7.23 -11.93
C ALA A 72 -12.25 -6.86 -12.10
N ARG A 73 -12.78 -6.89 -13.33
CA ARG A 73 -14.20 -6.59 -13.59
C ARG A 73 -15.16 -7.69 -13.14
N SER A 74 -14.78 -8.94 -13.32
CA SER A 74 -15.66 -10.10 -13.05
C SER A 74 -15.54 -10.65 -11.63
N GLY A 75 -14.49 -10.28 -10.89
CA GLY A 75 -14.15 -10.90 -9.61
C GLY A 75 -13.65 -12.34 -9.76
N SER A 76 -13.26 -12.75 -10.97
CA SER A 76 -12.72 -14.10 -11.23
C SER A 76 -11.24 -14.18 -10.86
N ALA A 77 -10.80 -15.34 -10.39
CA ALA A 77 -9.40 -15.55 -10.02
C ALA A 77 -8.51 -15.69 -11.27
N LEU A 78 -7.34 -15.06 -11.25
CA LEU A 78 -6.32 -15.27 -12.28
C LEU A 78 -5.67 -16.65 -12.09
N MET A 79 -5.75 -17.49 -13.12
CA MET A 79 -5.13 -18.81 -13.12
C MET A 79 -3.72 -18.73 -13.73
N ARG A 80 -2.74 -19.36 -13.08
CA ARG A 80 -1.42 -19.55 -13.70
C ARG A 80 -1.56 -20.47 -14.91
N PRO A 81 -0.84 -20.20 -16.01
CA PRO A 81 -0.69 -21.19 -17.06
C PRO A 81 -0.04 -22.45 -16.48
N ASP A 82 -0.44 -23.62 -17.01
CA ASP A 82 0.23 -24.90 -16.78
C ASP A 82 1.68 -24.88 -17.29
#